data_AF-B0TB37-F1
#
_entry.id   AF-B0TB37-F1
#
_cell.length_a   1.000
_cell.length_b   1.000
_cell.length_c   1.000
_cell.angle_alpha   90.00
_cell.angle_beta   90.00
_cell.angle_gamma   90.00
#
_symmetry.space_group_name_H-M   'P 1'
#
loop_
_entity.id
_entity.type
_entity.pdbx_description
1 polymer ?
#
loop_
_entity_poly.entity_id
_entity_poly.type
_entity_poly.pdbx_seq_one_letter_code
_entity_poly.pdbx_strand_id
1 'polypeptide(L)' 'MSKIGRNGQCHCGSGKKYKKCCMAKDEAIEAQVKDAMEVKKKEISSDWTT' A
#
# COMPACT_ATOMS: atom_id res chain seq x y z
N MET A 1 -0.36 -13.02 3.14
CA MET A 1 0.86 -12.55 3.85
C MET A 1 0.44 -11.99 5.19
N SER A 2 1.00 -12.53 6.28
CA SER A 2 0.73 -12.08 7.63
C SER A 2 0.97 -10.57 7.70
N LYS A 3 -0.10 -9.80 7.95
CA LYS A 3 0.02 -8.37 8.23
C LYS A 3 1.04 -8.22 9.36
N ILE A 4 2.17 -7.59 9.08
CA ILE A 4 3.19 -7.33 10.08
C ILE A 4 2.51 -6.59 11.23
N GLY A 5 2.54 -7.18 12.41
CA GLY A 5 1.97 -6.56 13.60
C GLY A 5 2.63 -5.20 13.84
N ARG A 6 1.83 -4.18 14.19
CA ARG A 6 2.28 -2.80 14.42
C ARG A 6 3.53 -2.69 15.33
N ASN A 7 3.65 -3.58 16.32
CA ASN A 7 4.76 -3.62 17.26
C ASN A 7 5.93 -4.56 16.86
N GLY A 8 5.79 -5.35 15.80
CA GLY A 8 6.80 -6.29 15.32
C GLY A 8 8.01 -5.59 14.70
N GLN A 9 9.09 -6.35 14.47
CA GLN A 9 10.25 -5.86 13.73
C GLN A 9 9.86 -5.50 12.30
N CYS A 10 10.39 -4.38 11.81
CA CYS A 10 10.09 -3.90 10.46
C CYS A 10 10.77 -4.77 9.39
N HIS A 11 10.06 -5.11 8.32
CA HIS A 11 10.56 -5.94 7.22
C HIS A 11 11.71 -5.33 6.42
N CYS A 12 11.97 -4.03 6.57
CA CYS A 12 13.10 -3.37 5.92
C CYS A 12 14.46 -3.66 6.56
N GLY A 13 14.50 -4.48 7.63
CA GLY A 13 15.75 -4.86 8.30
C GLY A 13 16.33 -3.78 9.22
N SER A 14 15.63 -2.68 9.47
CA SER A 14 16.14 -1.58 10.30
C SER A 14 16.24 -1.88 11.80
N GLY A 15 15.74 -3.03 12.27
CA GLY A 15 15.64 -3.37 13.69
C GLY A 15 14.60 -2.56 14.47
N LYS A 16 13.97 -1.54 13.86
CA LYS A 16 12.93 -0.72 14.50
C LYS A 16 11.57 -1.44 14.48
N LYS A 17 10.69 -1.07 15.41
CA LYS A 17 9.28 -1.50 15.37
C LYS A 17 8.60 -0.96 14.10
N TYR A 18 7.77 -1.77 13.44
CA TYR A 18 7.10 -1.42 12.18
C TYR A 18 6.38 -0.06 12.25
N LYS A 19 5.64 0.21 13.32
CA LYS A 19 4.94 1.48 13.56
C LYS A 19 5.81 2.73 13.65
N LYS A 20 7.11 2.55 13.89
CA LYS A 20 8.11 3.64 13.98
C LYS A 20 9.04 3.65 12.76
N CYS A 21 8.73 2.87 11.73
CA CYS A 21 9.56 2.72 10.54
C CYS A 21 8.70 2.76 9.26
N CYS A 22 8.44 1.63 8.60
CA CYS A 22 7.76 1.63 7.30
C CYS A 22 6.25 1.87 7.36
N MET A 23 5.58 1.77 8.52
CA MET A 23 4.12 1.90 8.60
C MET A 23 3.56 3.14 7.86
N ALA A 24 4.10 4.33 8.13
CA ALA A 24 3.63 5.55 7.49
C ALA A 24 3.91 5.58 5.97
N LYS A 25 4.99 4.92 5.53
CA LYS A 25 5.33 4.82 4.10
C LYS A 25 4.38 3.85 3.40
N ASP A 26 4.12 2.71 4.02
CA ASP A 26 3.21 1.70 3.48
C ASP A 26 1.79 2.25 3.42
N GLU A 27 1.33 2.99 4.44
CA GLU A 27 0.03 3.66 4.43
C GLU A 27 -0.08 4.67 3.27
N ALA A 28 0.99 5.44 3.01
CA ALA A 28 1.03 6.37 1.89
C ALA A 28 1.02 5.65 0.53
N ILE A 29 1.77 4.55 0.40
CA ILE A 29 1.79 3.71 -0.81
C ILE A 29 0.42 3.08 -1.04
N GLU A 30 -0.23 2.54 0.00
CA GLU A 30 -1.56 1.95 -0.11
C GLU A 30 -2.61 2.96 -0.58
N ALA A 31 -2.54 4.21 -0.13
CA ALA A 31 -3.40 5.28 -0.62
C ALA A 31 -3.15 5.56 -2.11
N GLN A 32 -1.89 5.75 -2.51
CA GLN A 32 -1.52 6.00 -3.90
C GLN A 32 -1.92 4.84 -4.84
N VAL A 33 -1.74 3.60 -4.40
CA VAL A 33 -2.11 2.41 -5.19
C VAL A 33 -3.63 2.32 -5.36
N LYS A 34 -4.42 2.67 -4.33
CA LYS A 34 -5.89 2.70 -4.44
C LYS A 34 -6.34 3.75 -5.44
N ASP A 35 -5.78 4.95 -5.37
CA ASP A 35 -6.08 6.04 -6.31
C ASP A 35 -5.71 5.63 -7.74
N ALA A 36 -4.52 5.06 -7.93
CA ALA A 36 -4.06 4.58 -9.22
C ALA A 36 -4.94 3.43 -9.77
N MET A 37 -5.36 2.49 -8.90
CA MET A 37 -6.27 1.42 -9.31
C MET A 37 -7.66 1.94 -9.67
N GLU A 38 -8.17 2.95 -8.97
CA GLU A 38 -9.45 3.60 -9.30
C GLU A 38 -9.40 4.24 -10.68
N VAL A 39 -8.32 4.97 -10.99
CA VAL A 39 -8.07 5.52 -12.33
C VAL A 39 -8.04 4.40 -13.36
N LYS A 40 -7.27 3.33 -13.11
CA LYS A 40 -7.15 2.19 -14.04
C LYS A 40 -8.50 1.51 -14.31
N LYS A 41 -9.35 1.37 -13.29
CA LYS A 41 -10.70 0.79 -13.45
C LYS A 41 -11.60 1.67 -14.31
N LYS A 42 -11.52 3.00 -14.16
CA LYS A 42 -12.28 3.94 -14.99
C LYS A 42 -11.83 3.89 -16.44
N GLU A 43 -10.51 3.85 -16.68
CA GLU A 43 -9.95 3.66 -18.03
C GLU A 43 -10.46 2.36 -18.67
N ILE A 44 -10.26 1.23 -17.99
CA ILE A 44 -10.69 -0.09 -18.48
C ILE A 44 -12.21 -0.13 -18.73
N SER A 45 -13.01 0.55 -17.90
CA SER A 45 -14.46 0.64 -18.09
C SER A 45 -14.84 1.47 -19.31
N SER A 46 -14.10 2.54 -19.64
CA SER A 46 -14.35 3.35 -20.83
C SER A 46 -13.96 2.63 -22.12
N ASP A 47 -12.91 1.79 -22.07
CA ASP A 47 -12.45 0.99 -23.21
C ASP A 47 -13.41 -0.16 -23.58
N TRP A 48 -14.29 -0.61 -22.67
CA TRP A 48 -15.25 -1.71 -22.93
C TRP A 48 -16.60 -1.25 -23.54
N THR A 49 -16.88 0.06 -23.59
CA THR A 49 -18.18 0.59 -24.07
C THR A 49 -18.15 1.16 -25.49
N THR A 50 -17.13 0.82 -26.29
CA THR A 50 -17.06 1.05 -27.74
C THR A 50 -16.95 -0.29 -28.46
#